data_AF-A0A1I6R6A0-F1
#
_entry.id   AF-A0A1I6R6A0-F1
#
_cell.length_a   1.000
_cell.length_b   1.000
_cell.length_c   1.000
_cell.angle_alpha   90.00
_cell.angle_beta   90.00
_cell.angle_gamma   90.00
#
_symmetry.space_group_name_H-M   'P 1'
#
loop_
_entity.id
_entity.type
_entity.pdbx_description
1 polymer ?
#
loop_
_entity_poly.entity_id
_entity_poly.type
_entity_poly.pdbx_seq_one_letter_code
_entity_poly.pdbx_strand_id
1 'polypeptide(L)'
;MGQLSADYLVTKLSEAKNHFERALDCKHTDFDDLYPYMIEHPQFFWYKRYVAWSELLTIVKLSTELEMDWKEQFTEKQAEYITSRVMSSRVLDEWYETNDSKEHVS
;
A
#
# COMPACT_ATOMS: atom_id res chain seq x y z
N MET A 1 -21.03 1.63 22.75
CA MET A 1 -20.38 1.79 21.44
C MET A 1 -18.89 1.92 21.71
N GLY A 2 -18.08 0.98 21.21
CA GLY A 2 -16.64 0.94 21.52
C GLY A 2 -15.95 2.16 20.92
N GLN A 3 -15.17 2.86 21.74
CA GLN A 3 -14.34 3.97 21.29
C GLN A 3 -13.19 3.35 20.47
N LEU A 4 -13.16 3.60 19.16
CA LEU A 4 -12.00 3.28 18.33
C LEU A 4 -10.81 4.09 18.88
N SER A 5 -9.79 3.42 19.41
CA SER A 5 -8.60 4.10 19.91
C SER A 5 -7.69 4.50 18.75
N ALA A 6 -6.91 5.55 18.96
CA ALA A 6 -5.84 5.95 18.03
C ALA A 6 -4.92 4.75 17.72
N ASP A 7 -4.56 3.94 18.72
CA ASP A 7 -3.71 2.77 18.56
C ASP A 7 -4.29 1.73 17.57
N TYR A 8 -5.62 1.56 17.56
CA TYR A 8 -6.25 0.64 16.60
C TYR A 8 -6.09 1.13 15.17
N LEU A 9 -6.27 2.44 14.93
CA LEU A 9 -6.11 3.02 13.60
C LEU A 9 -4.65 3.03 13.15
N VAL A 10 -3.69 3.25 14.05
CA VAL A 10 -2.27 3.08 13.75
C VAL A 10 -1.98 1.63 13.33
N THR A 11 -2.56 0.67 14.07
CA THR A 11 -2.43 -0.76 13.73
C THR A 11 -3.00 -1.04 12.33
N LYS A 12 -4.21 -0.55 12.03
CA LYS A 12 -4.85 -0.75 10.72
C LYS A 12 -4.08 -0.09 9.58
N LEU A 13 -3.50 1.07 9.82
CA LEU A 13 -2.65 1.76 8.85
C LEU A 13 -1.38 0.96 8.56
N SER A 14 -0.74 0.41 9.60
CA SER A 14 0.43 -0.47 9.45
C SER A 14 0.09 -1.77 8.71
N GLU A 15 -1.04 -2.40 9.02
CA GLU A 15 -1.53 -3.58 8.29
C GLU A 15 -1.76 -3.28 6.80
N ALA A 16 -2.44 -2.17 6.48
CA ALA A 16 -2.69 -1.77 5.10
C ALA A 16 -1.39 -1.43 4.33
N LYS A 17 -0.43 -0.76 4.99
CA LYS A 17 0.90 -0.51 4.43
C LYS A 17 1.60 -1.83 4.09
N ASN A 18 1.66 -2.75 5.05
CA ASN A 18 2.30 -4.06 4.85
C ASN A 18 1.60 -4.87 3.74
N HIS A 19 0.27 -4.81 3.66
CA HIS A 19 -0.47 -5.46 2.58
C HIS A 19 -0.10 -4.90 1.21
N PHE A 20 -0.02 -3.57 1.08
CA PHE A 20 0.41 -2.91 -0.15
C PHE A 20 1.85 -3.30 -0.54
N GLU A 21 2.78 -3.29 0.41
CA GLU A 21 4.18 -3.67 0.20
C GLU A 21 4.32 -5.14 -0.25
N ARG A 22 3.53 -6.04 0.32
CA ARG A 22 3.47 -7.45 -0.15
C ARG A 22 2.93 -7.55 -1.57
N ALA A 23 1.91 -6.77 -1.92
CA ALA A 23 1.36 -6.74 -3.27
C ALA A 23 2.37 -6.19 -4.29
N LEU A 24 3.18 -5.19 -3.91
CA LEU A 24 4.30 -4.69 -4.72
C LEU A 24 5.36 -5.77 -4.95
N ASP A 25 5.78 -6.44 -3.89
CA ASP A 25 6.78 -7.52 -3.88
C ASP A 25 6.32 -8.81 -4.56
N CYS A 26 5.11 -8.84 -5.13
CA CYS A 26 4.48 -10.02 -5.71
C CYS A 26 4.33 -11.20 -4.71
N LYS A 27 4.34 -10.94 -3.40
CA LYS A 27 4.11 -11.97 -2.38
C LYS A 27 2.62 -12.38 -2.37
N HIS A 28 2.36 -13.56 -1.76
CA HIS A 28 1.01 -14.04 -1.50
C HIS A 28 0.27 -13.11 -0.54
N THR A 29 -1.01 -12.90 -0.74
CA THR A 29 -1.89 -12.00 0.02
C THR A 29 -3.29 -12.61 0.13
N ASP A 30 -4.13 -12.11 1.03
CA ASP A 30 -5.51 -12.58 1.17
C ASP A 30 -6.32 -12.42 -0.14
N PHE A 31 -5.92 -11.46 -1.00
CA PHE A 31 -6.47 -11.32 -2.35
C PHE A 31 -6.27 -12.58 -3.21
N ASP A 32 -5.10 -13.21 -3.10
CA ASP A 32 -4.77 -14.43 -3.83
C ASP A 32 -5.69 -15.59 -3.38
N ASP A 33 -5.99 -15.69 -2.08
CA ASP A 33 -6.90 -16.70 -1.54
C ASP A 33 -8.37 -16.47 -1.94
N LEU A 34 -8.79 -15.20 -2.05
CA LEU A 34 -10.14 -14.83 -2.47
C LEU A 34 -10.37 -15.00 -3.98
N TYR A 35 -9.31 -14.81 -4.78
CA TYR A 35 -9.39 -14.79 -6.25
C TYR A 35 -8.37 -15.74 -6.89
N PRO A 36 -8.43 -17.06 -6.64
CA PRO A 36 -7.45 -18.03 -7.16
C PRO A 36 -7.38 -18.03 -8.69
N TYR A 37 -8.52 -17.79 -9.36
CA TYR A 37 -8.57 -17.64 -10.82
C TYR A 37 -7.63 -16.52 -11.33
N MET A 38 -7.51 -15.40 -10.61
CA MET A 38 -6.68 -14.28 -11.03
C MET A 38 -5.18 -14.57 -10.94
N ILE A 39 -4.76 -15.48 -10.05
CA ILE A 39 -3.36 -15.92 -9.92
C ILE A 39 -2.91 -16.66 -11.18
N GLU A 40 -3.79 -17.51 -11.72
CA GLU A 40 -3.51 -18.33 -12.91
C GLU A 40 -3.42 -17.49 -14.20
N HIS A 41 -3.76 -16.20 -14.13
CA HIS A 41 -3.99 -15.33 -15.27
C HIS A 41 -3.17 -14.03 -15.15
N PRO A 42 -1.96 -13.96 -15.75
CA PRO A 42 -1.02 -12.84 -15.62
C PRO A 42 -1.57 -11.45 -15.91
N GLN A 43 -2.62 -11.33 -16.73
CA GLN A 43 -3.29 -10.06 -17.00
C GLN A 43 -3.88 -9.38 -15.75
N PHE A 44 -4.10 -10.15 -14.67
CA PHE A 44 -4.65 -9.62 -13.42
C PHE A 44 -3.60 -9.19 -12.40
N PHE A 45 -2.29 -9.28 -12.68
CA PHE A 45 -1.24 -8.96 -11.70
C PHE A 45 -1.34 -7.54 -11.12
N TRP A 46 -1.85 -6.58 -11.89
CA TRP A 46 -2.03 -5.22 -11.41
C TRP A 46 -3.20 -5.07 -10.44
N TYR A 47 -4.21 -5.94 -10.52
CA TYR A 47 -5.44 -5.81 -9.72
C TYR A 47 -5.15 -5.92 -8.23
N LYS A 48 -4.30 -6.85 -7.80
CA LYS A 48 -3.94 -6.97 -6.38
C LYS A 48 -3.28 -5.70 -5.83
N ARG A 49 -2.43 -5.05 -6.65
CA ARG A 49 -1.77 -3.77 -6.30
C ARG A 49 -2.79 -2.65 -6.22
N TYR A 50 -3.72 -2.56 -7.17
CA TYR A 50 -4.79 -1.55 -7.14
C TYR A 50 -5.70 -1.72 -5.93
N VAL A 51 -6.03 -2.94 -5.56
CA VAL A 51 -6.86 -3.24 -4.38
C VAL A 51 -6.14 -2.84 -3.10
N ALA A 52 -4.90 -3.28 -2.90
CA ALA A 52 -4.12 -2.92 -1.71
C ALA A 52 -3.85 -1.41 -1.62
N TRP A 53 -3.63 -0.73 -2.76
CA TRP A 53 -3.52 0.72 -2.80
C TRP A 53 -4.81 1.43 -2.40
N SER A 54 -5.95 0.97 -2.92
CA SER A 54 -7.26 1.53 -2.57
C SER A 54 -7.58 1.35 -1.09
N GLU A 55 -7.21 0.20 -0.51
CA GLU A 55 -7.34 -0.06 0.92
C GLU A 55 -6.48 0.91 1.73
N LEU A 56 -5.19 1.04 1.40
CA LEU A 56 -4.28 1.98 2.05
C LEU A 56 -4.81 3.42 2.03
N LEU A 57 -5.25 3.91 0.86
CA LEU A 57 -5.83 5.23 0.73
C LEU A 57 -7.11 5.42 1.55
N THR A 58 -7.90 4.36 1.70
CA THR A 58 -9.12 4.38 2.52
C THR A 58 -8.77 4.55 3.99
N ILE A 59 -7.79 3.79 4.50
CA ILE A 59 -7.36 3.93 5.89
C ILE A 59 -6.72 5.31 6.14
N VAL A 60 -5.88 5.79 5.24
CA VAL A 60 -5.29 7.15 5.32
C VAL A 60 -6.38 8.24 5.36
N LYS A 61 -7.42 8.10 4.54
CA LYS A 61 -8.56 9.02 4.54
C LYS A 61 -9.24 9.03 5.92
N LEU A 62 -9.51 7.85 6.49
CA LEU A 62 -10.11 7.74 7.82
C LEU A 62 -9.22 8.33 8.92
N SER A 63 -7.92 8.07 8.88
CA SER A 63 -6.94 8.67 9.81
C SER A 63 -6.95 10.20 9.72
N THR A 64 -7.05 10.74 8.51
CA THR A 64 -7.13 12.19 8.29
C THR A 64 -8.43 12.78 8.84
N GLU A 65 -9.57 12.12 8.59
CA GLU A 65 -10.89 12.54 9.11
C GLU A 65 -10.98 12.52 10.64
N LEU A 66 -10.14 11.72 11.29
CA LEU A 66 -10.04 11.59 12.75
C LEU A 66 -8.86 12.36 13.36
N GLU A 67 -8.25 13.27 12.58
CA GLU A 67 -7.15 14.14 13.01
C GLU A 67 -5.92 13.39 13.53
N MET A 68 -5.69 12.16 13.04
CA MET A 68 -4.51 11.38 13.37
C MET A 68 -3.35 11.66 12.42
N ASP A 69 -2.15 11.83 12.98
CA ASP A 69 -0.93 12.00 12.20
C ASP A 69 -0.43 10.67 11.64
N TRP A 70 -0.97 10.30 10.47
CA TRP A 70 -0.60 9.07 9.77
C TRP A 70 0.76 9.17 9.07
N LYS A 71 1.28 10.38 8.83
CA LYS A 71 2.48 10.59 8.01
C LYS A 71 3.73 10.04 8.67
N GLU A 72 3.79 10.05 10.00
CA GLU A 72 4.91 9.49 10.77
C GLU A 72 5.12 7.97 10.54
N GLN A 73 4.14 7.27 9.97
CA GLN A 73 4.23 5.84 9.64
C GLN A 73 4.90 5.58 8.28
N PHE A 74 5.24 6.63 7.53
CA PHE A 74 5.76 6.55 6.16
C PHE A 74 7.05 7.36 6.03
N THR A 75 7.85 7.03 5.02
CA THR A 75 8.90 7.97 4.58
C THR A 75 8.25 9.20 3.96
N GLU A 76 8.99 10.31 3.87
CA GLU A 76 8.49 11.54 3.26
C GLU A 76 7.98 11.30 1.83
N LYS A 77 8.72 10.54 1.02
CA LYS A 77 8.35 10.19 -0.35
C LYS A 77 7.09 9.32 -0.43
N GLN A 78 6.97 8.33 0.47
CA GLN A 78 5.76 7.49 0.56
C GLN A 78 4.54 8.35 0.93
N ALA A 79 4.69 9.28 1.88
CA ALA A 79 3.63 10.20 2.28
C ALA A 79 3.24 11.14 1.13
N GLU A 80 4.20 11.62 0.32
CA GLU A 80 3.93 12.38 -0.90
C GLU A 80 3.12 11.57 -1.92
N TYR A 81 3.50 10.31 -2.18
CA TYR A 81 2.77 9.43 -3.09
C TYR A 81 1.33 9.22 -2.65
N ILE A 82 1.12 8.92 -1.37
CA ILE A 82 -0.22 8.77 -0.78
C ILE A 82 -1.02 10.06 -0.92
N THR A 83 -0.39 11.22 -0.65
CA THR A 83 -1.04 12.54 -0.75
C THR A 83 -1.44 12.87 -2.19
N SER A 84 -0.63 12.47 -3.17
CA SER A 84 -0.94 12.66 -4.59
C SER A 84 -2.12 11.81 -5.06
N ARG A 85 -2.48 10.74 -4.32
CA ARG A 85 -3.54 9.76 -4.59
C ARG A 85 -3.45 9.02 -5.93
N VAL A 86 -2.46 9.32 -6.77
CA VAL A 86 -2.27 8.69 -8.07
C VAL A 86 -1.30 7.54 -7.91
N MET A 87 -1.79 6.30 -8.07
CA MET A 87 -0.89 5.17 -8.26
C MET A 87 -0.34 5.23 -9.69
N SER A 88 0.85 5.82 -9.80
CA SER A 88 1.63 5.85 -11.04
C SER A 88 2.62 4.69 -11.07
N SER A 89 3.19 4.38 -12.24
CA SER A 89 4.33 3.46 -12.35
C SER A 89 5.45 3.83 -11.39
N ARG A 90 5.67 5.14 -11.17
CA ARG A 90 6.64 5.65 -10.20
C ARG A 90 6.37 5.19 -8.76
N VAL A 91 5.11 5.17 -8.32
CA VAL A 91 4.77 4.67 -6.98
C VAL A 91 5.10 3.18 -6.87
N LEU A 92 4.88 2.41 -7.94
CA LEU A 92 5.13 0.97 -7.98
C LEU A 92 6.62 0.66 -8.00
N ASP A 93 7.40 1.44 -8.75
CA ASP A 93 8.82 1.21 -8.98
C ASP A 93 9.70 1.84 -7.90
N GLU A 94 9.31 2.98 -7.32
CA GLU A 94 10.15 3.76 -6.39
C GLU A 94 9.63 3.75 -4.94
N TRP A 95 8.71 2.85 -4.58
CA TRP A 95 8.13 2.80 -3.22
C TRP A 95 9.17 2.68 -2.10
N TYR A 96 10.23 1.88 -2.33
CA TYR A 96 11.28 1.60 -1.35
C TYR A 96 12.53 2.48 -1.47
N GLU A 97 12.51 3.52 -2.33
CA GLU A 97 13.59 4.48 -2.58
C GLU A 97 14.94 3.91 -3.09
N THR A 98 15.16 2.60 -2.99
CA THR A 98 16.42 1.90 -3.29
C THR A 98 16.50 1.31 -4.69
N ASN A 99 15.42 1.34 -5.47
CA ASN A 99 15.38 0.75 -6.82
C ASN A 99 16.23 1.51 -7.87
N ASP A 100 16.69 2.72 -7.59
CA ASP A 100 17.67 3.44 -8.43
C ASP A 100 19.09 2.83 -8.35
N SER A 101 19.35 1.91 -7.42
CA SER A 101 20.66 1.24 -7.31
C SER A 101 20.83 -0.01 -8.19
N LYS A 102 19.84 -0.35 -9.04
CA LYS A 102 20.08 -1.29 -10.14
C LYS A 102 20.76 -0.56 -11.30
N GLU A 103 21.98 -0.08 -11.03
CA GLU A 103 22.94 0.24 -12.07
C GLU A 103 23.05 -0.95 -13.03
N HIS A 104 22.84 -0.65 -14.31
CA HIS A 104 23.29 -1.39 -15.48
C HIS A 104 24.10 -2.66 -15.19
N VAL A 105 23.45 -3.82 -15.21
CA VAL A 105 24.16 -5.05 -15.60
C VAL A 105 24.43 -4.91 -17.10
N SER A 106 25.66 -4.49 -17.39
CA SER A 106 26.27 -4.54 -18.72
C SER A 106 26.54 -5.98 -19.15
#